data_AF-K5XY96-F1
#
_entry.id   AF-K5XY96-F1
#
_cell.length_a   1.000
_cell.length_b   1.000
_cell.length_c   1.000
_cell.angle_alpha   90.00
_cell.angle_beta   90.00
_cell.angle_gamma   90.00
#
_symmetry.space_group_name_H-M   'P 1'
#
loop_
_entity.id
_entity.type
_entity.pdbx_description
1 polymer ?
#
loop_
_entity_poly.entity_id
_entity_poly.type
_entity_poly.pdbx_seq_one_letter_code
_entity_poly.pdbx_strand_id
1 'polypeptide(L)'
;MNMNMLQQDELERFHDIITESLQRFSSQELGQNQEHIVTLLEALPAVSEKELEKLGHTDSACSICMQPLLAILAEEETASAMESPAFYSGELGVTRLSQPWQCGHIFCRRDIVKWIKTGKQTCPMCRKSLAEPGDQSAPPAQEAESESWPDDLFSNTSFHRLFSNSARTNSGNDDDRRNEFSGMYS
;
A
#
# COMPACT_ATOMS: atom_id res chain seq x y z
N MET A 1 59.54 -12.10 -19.50
CA MET A 1 58.14 -12.52 -19.73
C MET A 1 57.33 -11.96 -18.56
N ASN A 2 56.43 -11.02 -18.86
CA ASN A 2 55.83 -10.12 -17.87
C ASN A 2 54.60 -10.79 -17.22
N MET A 3 54.73 -11.25 -15.98
CA MET A 3 53.65 -11.93 -15.23
C MET A 3 52.43 -11.03 -14.98
N ASN A 4 52.61 -9.70 -14.98
CA ASN A 4 51.52 -8.74 -14.76
C ASN A 4 50.50 -8.66 -15.91
N MET A 5 50.88 -9.01 -17.15
CA MET A 5 49.98 -8.88 -18.31
C MET A 5 48.95 -10.01 -18.36
N LEU A 6 49.33 -11.21 -17.92
CA LEU A 6 48.42 -12.37 -17.82
C LEU A 6 47.41 -12.22 -16.67
N GLN A 7 47.84 -11.63 -15.55
CA GLN A 7 46.95 -11.33 -14.41
C GLN A 7 45.94 -10.23 -14.71
N GLN A 8 46.26 -9.29 -15.60
CA GLN A 8 45.31 -8.26 -16.05
C GLN A 8 44.24 -8.85 -16.98
N ASP A 9 44.62 -9.73 -17.91
CA ASP A 9 43.66 -10.46 -18.77
C ASP A 9 42.71 -11.35 -17.97
N GLU A 10 43.20 -12.03 -16.92
CA GLU A 10 42.35 -12.85 -16.05
C GLU A 10 41.36 -12.01 -15.24
N LEU A 11 41.78 -10.81 -14.80
CA LEU A 11 40.93 -9.91 -14.04
C LEU A 11 39.82 -9.28 -14.90
N GLU A 12 40.14 -8.89 -16.14
CA GLU A 12 39.14 -8.38 -17.09
C GLU A 12 38.09 -9.45 -17.44
N ARG A 13 38.52 -10.70 -17.69
CA ARG A 13 37.58 -11.81 -17.91
C ARG A 13 36.67 -12.05 -16.72
N PHE A 14 37.18 -11.94 -15.50
CA PHE A 14 36.37 -12.10 -14.29
C PHE A 14 35.35 -10.97 -14.15
N HIS A 15 35.75 -9.74 -14.48
CA HIS A 15 34.86 -8.58 -14.46
C HIS A 15 33.75 -8.68 -15.51
N ASP A 16 34.06 -9.17 -16.71
CA ASP A 16 33.07 -9.41 -17.77
C ASP A 16 32.04 -10.47 -17.36
N ILE A 17 32.49 -11.58 -16.74
CA ILE A 17 31.59 -12.64 -16.24
C ILE A 17 30.65 -12.10 -15.15
N ILE A 18 31.16 -11.28 -14.22
CA ILE A 18 30.34 -10.67 -13.17
C ILE A 18 29.34 -9.70 -13.79
N THR A 19 29.77 -8.85 -14.72
CA THR A 19 28.92 -7.85 -15.38
C THR A 19 27.79 -8.52 -16.16
N GLU A 20 28.11 -9.56 -16.93
CA GLU A 20 27.12 -10.33 -17.68
C GLU A 20 26.12 -11.05 -16.75
N SER A 21 26.61 -11.60 -15.64
CA SER A 21 25.76 -12.27 -14.64
C SER A 21 24.81 -11.28 -13.96
N LEU A 22 25.28 -10.10 -13.56
CA LEU A 22 24.44 -9.04 -12.98
C LEU A 22 23.41 -8.50 -13.97
N GLN A 23 23.79 -8.36 -15.25
CA GLN A 23 22.89 -7.87 -16.29
C GLN A 23 21.78 -8.88 -16.61
N ARG A 24 22.10 -10.19 -16.60
CA ARG A 24 21.10 -11.27 -16.71
C ARG A 24 20.18 -11.32 -15.50
N PHE A 25 20.72 -11.23 -14.28
CA PHE A 25 19.91 -11.21 -13.06
C PHE A 25 18.94 -10.02 -13.04
N SER A 26 19.44 -8.81 -13.32
CA SER A 26 18.61 -7.60 -13.37
C SER A 26 17.49 -7.70 -14.42
N SER A 27 17.80 -8.20 -15.62
CA SER A 27 16.80 -8.36 -16.68
C SER A 27 15.75 -9.42 -16.33
N GLN A 28 16.16 -10.49 -15.68
CA GLN A 28 15.28 -11.58 -15.28
C GLN A 28 14.37 -11.17 -14.11
N GLU A 29 14.90 -10.52 -13.08
CA GLU A 29 14.11 -10.03 -11.94
C GLU A 29 13.11 -8.96 -12.35
N LEU A 30 13.46 -8.04 -13.26
CA LEU A 30 12.54 -7.03 -13.75
C LEU A 30 11.38 -7.65 -14.55
N GLY A 31 11.66 -8.64 -15.40
CA GLY A 31 10.65 -9.35 -16.18
C GLY A 31 9.66 -10.11 -15.28
N GLN A 32 10.16 -10.91 -14.34
CA GLN A 32 9.33 -11.71 -13.44
C GLN A 32 8.47 -10.84 -12.51
N ASN A 33 9.03 -9.75 -11.97
CA ASN A 33 8.27 -8.82 -11.14
C ASN A 33 7.18 -8.11 -11.94
N GLN A 34 7.45 -7.75 -13.20
CA GLN A 34 6.48 -7.08 -14.04
C GLN A 34 5.29 -8.00 -14.39
N GLU A 35 5.55 -9.26 -14.72
CA GLU A 35 4.51 -10.26 -14.99
C GLU A 35 3.62 -10.47 -13.76
N HIS A 36 4.23 -10.68 -12.59
CA HIS A 36 3.49 -10.89 -11.34
C HIS A 36 2.66 -9.66 -10.96
N ILE A 37 3.18 -8.44 -11.14
CA ILE A 37 2.42 -7.20 -10.93
C ILE A 37 1.19 -7.14 -11.86
N VAL A 38 1.34 -7.45 -13.15
CA VAL A 38 0.21 -7.44 -14.09
C VAL A 38 -0.87 -8.43 -13.66
N THR A 39 -0.49 -9.65 -13.29
CA THR A 39 -1.43 -10.67 -12.79
C THR A 39 -2.18 -10.19 -11.55
N LEU A 40 -1.50 -9.54 -10.61
CA LEU A 40 -2.14 -8.98 -9.41
C LEU A 40 -3.14 -7.88 -9.75
N LEU A 41 -2.83 -7.02 -10.74
CA LEU A 41 -3.72 -5.94 -11.17
C LEU A 41 -4.97 -6.44 -11.90
N GLU A 42 -4.84 -7.50 -12.70
CA GLU A 42 -5.96 -8.15 -13.37
C GLU A 42 -6.88 -8.87 -12.39
N ALA A 43 -6.33 -9.42 -11.30
CA ALA A 43 -7.08 -10.11 -10.26
C ALA A 43 -7.86 -9.17 -9.30
N LEU A 44 -7.76 -7.85 -9.47
CA LEU A 44 -8.50 -6.89 -8.65
C LEU A 44 -9.98 -6.84 -9.07
N PRO A 45 -10.91 -7.24 -8.20
CA PRO A 45 -12.34 -7.21 -8.51
C PRO A 45 -12.83 -5.76 -8.55
N ALA A 46 -13.61 -5.44 -9.59
CA ALA A 46 -14.36 -4.20 -9.66
C ALA A 46 -15.58 -4.28 -8.75
N VAL A 47 -15.79 -3.23 -7.94
CA VAL A 47 -16.89 -3.14 -6.98
C VAL A 47 -17.93 -2.18 -7.53
N SER A 48 -19.18 -2.65 -7.64
CA SER A 48 -20.30 -1.80 -8.05
C SER A 48 -20.91 -1.05 -6.87
N GLU A 49 -21.68 0.00 -7.15
CA GLU A 49 -22.40 0.78 -6.12
C GLU A 49 -23.28 -0.11 -5.23
N LYS A 50 -24.04 -1.03 -5.83
CA LYS A 50 -24.89 -1.99 -5.10
C LYS A 50 -24.11 -2.89 -4.16
N GLU A 51 -22.84 -3.16 -4.47
CA GLU A 51 -21.96 -3.94 -3.60
C GLU A 51 -21.44 -3.08 -2.45
N LEU A 52 -21.11 -1.81 -2.68
CA LEU A 52 -20.77 -0.87 -1.60
C LEU A 52 -21.93 -0.69 -0.61
N GLU A 53 -23.16 -0.58 -1.11
CA GLU A 53 -24.36 -0.52 -0.27
C GLU A 53 -24.50 -1.76 0.63
N LYS A 54 -24.33 -2.96 0.06
CA LYS A 54 -24.39 -4.22 0.82
C LYS A 54 -23.31 -4.33 1.88
N LEU A 55 -22.14 -3.75 1.63
CA LEU A 55 -21.04 -3.73 2.59
C LEU A 55 -21.14 -2.59 3.61
N GLY A 56 -22.13 -1.69 3.49
CA GLY A 56 -22.30 -0.53 4.38
C GLY A 56 -21.22 0.53 4.19
N HIS A 57 -20.64 0.62 2.99
CA HIS A 57 -19.52 1.52 2.65
C HIS A 57 -19.93 2.70 1.77
N THR A 58 -21.20 3.10 1.80
CA THR A 58 -21.78 4.19 0.97
C THR A 58 -21.05 5.52 1.17
N ASP A 59 -20.77 5.90 2.42
CA ASP A 59 -20.15 7.18 2.76
C ASP A 59 -18.63 7.08 2.99
N SER A 60 -18.04 5.93 2.63
CA SER A 60 -16.59 5.75 2.79
C SER A 60 -15.82 6.44 1.66
N ALA A 61 -14.57 6.80 1.97
CA ALA A 61 -13.66 7.43 1.03
C ALA A 61 -12.42 6.55 0.83
N CYS A 62 -11.79 6.67 -0.34
CA CYS A 62 -10.51 6.02 -0.59
C CYS A 62 -9.48 6.55 0.42
N SER A 63 -8.81 5.68 1.17
CA SER A 63 -7.85 6.11 2.19
C SER A 63 -6.53 6.65 1.63
N ILE A 64 -6.39 6.71 0.29
CA ILE A 64 -5.19 7.18 -0.40
C ILE A 64 -5.46 8.58 -0.97
N CYS A 65 -6.43 8.74 -1.88
CA CYS A 65 -6.80 10.04 -2.44
C CYS A 65 -7.86 10.83 -1.64
N MET A 66 -8.48 10.22 -0.61
CA MET A 66 -9.56 10.81 0.19
C MET A 66 -10.83 11.18 -0.59
N GLN A 67 -10.98 10.70 -1.83
CA GLN A 67 -12.18 10.90 -2.63
C GLN A 67 -13.29 9.92 -2.19
N PRO A 68 -14.55 10.36 -2.05
CA PRO A 68 -15.68 9.48 -1.75
C PRO A 68 -15.82 8.37 -2.80
N LEU A 69 -16.07 7.13 -2.36
CA LEU A 69 -16.15 5.99 -3.26
C LEU A 69 -17.30 6.13 -4.29
N LEU A 70 -18.43 6.70 -3.89
CA LEU A 70 -19.55 6.99 -4.80
C LEU A 70 -19.19 8.01 -5.87
N ALA A 71 -18.39 9.03 -5.53
CA ALA A 71 -17.94 10.02 -6.51
C ALA A 71 -17.03 9.37 -7.57
N ILE A 72 -16.17 8.44 -7.17
CA ILE A 72 -15.30 7.68 -8.09
C ILE A 72 -16.13 6.80 -9.03
N LEU A 73 -17.18 6.15 -8.53
CA LEU A 73 -18.08 5.34 -9.37
C LEU A 73 -18.88 6.21 -10.36
N ALA A 74 -19.36 7.37 -9.93
CA ALA A 74 -20.03 8.33 -10.82
C ALA A 74 -19.07 8.86 -11.91
N GLU A 75 -17.80 9.10 -11.58
CA GLU A 75 -16.76 9.44 -12.56
C GLU A 75 -16.53 8.32 -13.58
N GLU A 76 -16.53 7.06 -13.13
CA GLU A 76 -16.42 5.90 -14.02
C GLU A 76 -17.61 5.80 -14.99
N GLU A 77 -18.84 5.98 -14.49
CA GLU A 77 -20.05 5.94 -15.31
C GLU A 77 -20.06 7.09 -16.32
N THR A 78 -19.76 8.32 -15.89
CA THR A 78 -19.71 9.49 -16.79
C THR A 78 -18.60 9.37 -17.83
N ALA A 79 -17.41 8.91 -17.44
CA ALA A 79 -16.31 8.68 -18.38
C ALA A 79 -16.65 7.58 -19.40
N SER A 80 -17.33 6.52 -18.96
CA SER A 80 -17.80 5.44 -19.83
C SER A 80 -18.87 5.91 -20.80
N ALA A 81 -19.85 6.70 -20.33
CA ALA A 81 -20.92 7.25 -21.17
C ALA A 81 -20.41 8.28 -22.19
N MET A 82 -19.34 9.01 -21.87
CA MET A 82 -18.72 9.98 -22.76
C MET A 82 -17.64 9.39 -23.66
N GLU A 83 -17.35 8.08 -23.56
CA GLU A 83 -16.27 7.38 -24.28
C GLU A 83 -14.95 8.18 -24.28
N SER A 84 -14.65 8.83 -23.15
CA SER A 84 -13.60 9.85 -23.12
C SER A 84 -12.22 9.21 -23.28
N PRO A 85 -11.46 9.51 -24.35
CA PRO A 85 -10.14 8.93 -24.57
C PRO A 85 -9.08 9.43 -23.58
N ALA A 86 -9.43 10.39 -22.71
CA ALA A 86 -8.54 10.93 -21.69
C ALA A 86 -8.29 9.96 -20.52
N PHE A 87 -9.11 8.92 -20.37
CA PHE A 87 -8.98 7.97 -19.26
C PHE A 87 -8.80 6.55 -19.76
N TYR A 88 -7.79 5.87 -19.23
CA TYR A 88 -7.63 4.43 -19.43
C TYR A 88 -8.66 3.70 -18.58
N SER A 89 -9.54 2.90 -19.21
CA SER A 89 -10.62 2.18 -18.54
C SER A 89 -10.16 1.27 -17.41
N GLY A 90 -8.89 0.83 -17.43
CA GLY A 90 -8.28 0.03 -16.35
C GLY A 90 -7.93 0.78 -15.06
N GLU A 91 -8.04 2.12 -15.02
CA GLU A 91 -7.67 2.95 -13.85
C GLU A 91 -8.87 3.64 -13.18
N LEU A 92 -10.07 3.49 -13.73
CA LEU A 92 -11.31 4.05 -13.17
C LEU A 92 -12.01 3.03 -12.26
N GLY A 93 -12.89 3.56 -11.40
CA GLY A 93 -13.72 2.75 -10.53
C GLY A 93 -13.11 2.43 -9.17
N VAL A 94 -13.80 1.54 -8.47
CA VAL A 94 -13.48 1.12 -7.10
C VAL A 94 -13.15 -0.37 -7.08
N THR A 95 -12.15 -0.74 -6.28
CA THR A 95 -11.71 -2.14 -6.15
C THR A 95 -11.64 -2.55 -4.69
N ARG A 96 -11.88 -3.83 -4.44
CA ARG A 96 -11.81 -4.44 -3.11
C ARG A 96 -10.80 -5.56 -3.08
N LEU A 97 -10.01 -5.62 -2.03
CA LEU A 97 -9.06 -6.71 -1.84
C LEU A 97 -9.75 -7.97 -1.30
N SER A 98 -10.48 -8.70 -2.15
CA SER A 98 -11.39 -9.79 -1.74
C SER A 98 -10.77 -11.19 -1.69
N GLN A 99 -9.49 -11.36 -2.06
CA GLN A 99 -8.86 -12.69 -2.02
C GLN A 99 -8.77 -13.22 -0.58
N PRO A 100 -8.75 -14.55 -0.35
CA PRO A 100 -8.79 -15.11 1.00
C PRO A 100 -7.58 -14.72 1.86
N TRP A 101 -6.41 -14.49 1.25
CA TRP A 101 -5.22 -13.97 1.95
C TRP A 101 -5.23 -12.45 2.11
N GLN A 102 -6.09 -11.73 1.37
CA GLN A 102 -6.20 -10.28 1.45
C GLN A 102 -7.04 -9.83 2.65
N CYS A 103 -7.19 -8.51 2.81
CA CYS A 103 -7.78 -7.88 4.00
C CYS A 103 -9.20 -7.34 3.80
N GLY A 104 -9.69 -7.28 2.56
CA GLY A 104 -11.04 -6.77 2.27
C GLY A 104 -11.18 -5.25 2.20
N HIS A 105 -10.09 -4.48 2.34
CA HIS A 105 -10.14 -3.01 2.22
C HIS A 105 -10.46 -2.56 0.79
N ILE A 106 -11.10 -1.40 0.70
CA ILE A 106 -11.64 -0.83 -0.55
C ILE A 106 -10.88 0.45 -0.90
N PHE A 107 -10.50 0.59 -2.16
CA PHE A 107 -9.73 1.72 -2.68
C PHE A 107 -10.21 2.09 -4.08
N CYS A 108 -9.90 3.31 -4.52
CA CYS A 108 -10.01 3.65 -5.94
C CYS A 108 -8.99 2.83 -6.75
N ARG A 109 -9.36 2.42 -7.96
CA ARG A 109 -8.53 1.57 -8.80
C ARG A 109 -7.20 2.25 -9.15
N ARG A 110 -7.25 3.53 -9.50
CA ARG A 110 -6.07 4.36 -9.83
C ARG A 110 -4.97 4.27 -8.78
N ASP A 111 -5.33 4.49 -7.51
CA ASP A 111 -4.33 4.59 -6.45
C ASP A 111 -3.75 3.23 -6.07
N ILE A 112 -4.58 2.17 -5.96
CA ILE A 112 -4.07 0.84 -5.63
C ILE A 112 -3.21 0.27 -6.76
N VAL A 113 -3.57 0.55 -8.02
CA VAL A 113 -2.76 0.19 -9.18
C VAL A 113 -1.41 0.87 -9.11
N LYS A 114 -1.37 2.18 -8.85
CA LYS A 114 -0.13 2.95 -8.71
C LYS A 114 0.71 2.44 -7.54
N TRP A 115 0.08 2.07 -6.44
CA TRP A 115 0.74 1.52 -5.26
C TRP A 115 1.48 0.22 -5.58
N ILE A 116 0.80 -0.73 -6.23
CA ILE A 116 1.38 -2.02 -6.64
C ILE A 116 2.47 -1.82 -7.69
N LYS A 117 2.25 -0.95 -8.70
CA LYS A 117 3.25 -0.60 -9.72
C LYS A 117 4.53 0.02 -9.13
N THR A 118 4.45 0.67 -7.97
CA THR A 118 5.61 1.21 -7.25
C THR A 118 6.42 0.10 -6.52
N GLY A 119 6.01 -1.17 -6.65
CA GLY A 119 6.64 -2.31 -6.00
C GLY A 119 6.16 -2.56 -4.58
N LYS A 120 5.08 -1.90 -4.14
CA LYS A 120 4.55 -2.07 -2.78
C LYS A 120 3.48 -3.16 -2.77
N GLN A 121 3.84 -4.33 -2.23
CA GLN A 121 2.98 -5.52 -2.16
C GLN A 121 2.18 -5.62 -0.85
N THR A 122 1.91 -4.49 -0.18
CA THR A 122 1.20 -4.46 1.11
C THR A 122 -0.01 -3.54 1.04
N CYS A 123 -1.06 -3.86 1.80
CA CYS A 123 -2.24 -3.01 1.91
C CYS A 123 -1.89 -1.67 2.59
N PRO A 124 -2.28 -0.51 2.01
CA PRO A 124 -2.03 0.80 2.62
C PRO A 124 -2.67 0.99 4.01
N MET A 125 -3.79 0.31 4.27
CA MET A 125 -4.56 0.42 5.52
C MET A 125 -4.01 -0.47 6.64
N CYS A 126 -3.75 -1.75 6.35
CA CYS A 126 -3.41 -2.73 7.39
C CYS A 126 -2.05 -3.42 7.21
N ARG A 127 -1.29 -3.05 6.17
CA ARG A 127 0.03 -3.60 5.83
C ARG A 127 0.05 -5.11 5.56
N LYS A 128 -1.11 -5.77 5.44
CA LYS A 128 -1.22 -7.18 5.05
C LYS A 128 -0.70 -7.37 3.62
N SER A 129 0.00 -8.47 3.37
CA SER A 129 0.52 -8.81 2.03
C SER A 129 -0.62 -8.96 1.01
N LEU A 130 -0.41 -8.43 -0.18
CA LEU A 130 -1.31 -8.56 -1.33
C LEU A 130 -0.99 -9.81 -2.17
N ALA A 131 0.27 -10.25 -2.13
CA ALA A 131 0.75 -11.44 -2.81
C ALA A 131 0.31 -12.72 -2.07
N GLU A 132 0.04 -13.78 -2.85
CA GLU A 132 -0.29 -15.09 -2.32
C GLU A 132 0.89 -15.63 -1.48
N PRO A 133 0.64 -16.31 -0.34
CA PRO A 133 1.70 -16.88 0.50
C PRO A 133 2.63 -17.91 -0.19
N GLY A 134 2.38 -18.28 -1.46
CA GLY A 134 3.27 -19.13 -2.26
C GLY A 134 4.37 -18.39 -3.03
N ASP A 135 4.27 -17.06 -3.19
CA ASP A 135 5.22 -16.24 -3.96
C ASP A 135 6.33 -15.60 -3.10
N GLN A 136 6.33 -15.90 -1.81
CA GLN A 136 7.47 -15.59 -0.95
C GLN A 136 8.50 -16.71 -1.14
N SER A 137 9.42 -16.51 -2.08
CA SER A 137 10.77 -17.04 -1.91
C SER A 137 11.19 -16.75 -0.47
N ALA A 138 11.36 -17.84 0.29
CA ALA A 138 11.48 -17.84 1.72
C ALA A 138 12.44 -16.74 2.22
N PRO A 139 12.01 -15.86 3.16
CA PRO A 139 12.99 -15.25 4.04
C PRO A 139 13.69 -16.41 4.79
N PRO A 140 15.03 -16.46 4.87
CA PRO A 140 15.69 -17.48 5.66
C PRO A 140 15.10 -17.40 7.07
N ALA A 141 14.61 -18.54 7.54
CA ALA A 141 14.10 -18.72 8.88
C ALA A 141 15.11 -18.12 9.86
N GLN A 142 14.79 -16.95 10.41
CA GLN A 142 15.45 -16.50 11.61
C GLN A 142 14.80 -17.28 12.74
N GLU A 143 15.52 -18.33 13.09
CA GLU A 143 15.31 -19.22 14.20
C GLU A 143 14.94 -18.41 15.44
N ALA A 144 13.92 -18.87 16.14
CA ALA A 144 13.50 -18.35 17.42
C ALA A 144 14.62 -18.58 18.45
N GLU A 145 15.55 -17.64 18.54
CA GLU A 145 16.49 -17.57 19.64
C GLU A 145 15.87 -16.69 20.72
N SER A 146 15.29 -17.37 21.71
CA SER A 146 14.84 -16.81 22.97
C SER A 146 16.04 -16.30 23.76
N GLU A 147 16.48 -15.08 23.50
CA GLU A 147 17.42 -14.39 24.38
C GLU A 147 16.64 -13.69 25.49
N SER A 148 16.62 -14.34 26.65
CA SER A 148 16.21 -13.77 27.92
C SER A 148 17.10 -12.58 28.23
N TRP A 149 16.57 -11.37 28.08
CA TRP A 149 17.24 -10.16 28.54
C TRP A 149 17.36 -10.21 30.07
N PRO A 150 18.56 -10.04 30.65
CA PRO A 150 18.66 -9.85 32.09
C PRO A 150 17.93 -8.56 32.47
N ASP A 151 16.98 -8.69 33.39
CA ASP A 151 16.51 -7.61 34.26
C ASP A 151 17.73 -6.84 34.80
N ASP A 152 17.60 -5.51 34.92
CA ASP A 152 18.53 -4.59 35.63
C ASP A 152 19.31 -3.54 34.81
N LEU A 153 18.75 -2.90 33.77
CA LEU A 153 19.33 -1.63 33.26
C LEU A 153 18.32 -0.53 32.85
N PHE A 154 17.09 -0.51 33.39
CA PHE A 154 16.22 0.68 33.32
C PHE A 154 16.04 1.35 34.69
N SER A 155 17.15 1.59 35.39
CA SER A 155 17.25 2.74 36.28
C SER A 155 17.98 3.86 35.55
N ASN A 156 17.32 4.45 34.56
CA ASN A 156 17.49 5.88 34.36
C ASN A 156 16.13 6.52 34.10
N THR A 157 15.68 7.19 35.15
CA THR A 157 14.56 8.10 35.23
C THR A 157 14.54 9.09 34.06
N SER A 158 13.34 9.30 33.51
CA SER A 158 12.83 10.56 32.91
C SER A 158 12.26 10.46 31.49
N PHE A 159 11.58 9.39 31.06
CA PHE A 159 10.70 9.48 29.87
C PHE A 159 9.54 8.47 29.90
N HIS A 160 8.68 8.50 30.93
CA HIS A 160 7.36 7.85 30.82
C HIS A 160 6.32 8.41 31.81
N ARG A 161 5.71 9.55 31.48
CA ARG A 161 4.41 9.96 32.01
C ARG A 161 3.71 10.87 31.02
N LEU A 162 3.14 10.33 29.94
CA LEU A 162 2.10 11.09 29.22
C LEU A 162 1.02 10.28 28.49
N PHE A 163 0.97 8.94 28.57
CA PHE A 163 -0.22 8.25 28.04
C PHE A 163 -0.57 7.04 28.90
N SER A 164 -1.38 7.26 29.94
CA SER A 164 -2.44 6.35 30.36
C SER A 164 -3.34 6.97 31.42
N ASN A 165 -4.65 6.78 31.18
CA ASN A 165 -5.82 7.04 32.01
C ASN A 165 -6.35 8.49 32.12
N SER A 166 -7.51 8.72 31.50
CA SER A 166 -8.76 8.36 32.17
C SER A 166 -9.98 8.47 31.26
N ALA A 167 -10.71 7.36 31.14
CA ALA A 167 -12.15 7.41 30.96
C ALA A 167 -12.78 8.00 32.23
N ARG A 168 -13.54 9.09 32.10
CA ARG A 168 -14.60 9.48 33.04
C ARG A 168 -15.71 10.20 32.26
N THR A 169 -16.87 9.58 32.27
CA THR A 169 -18.17 10.16 31.92
C THR A 169 -18.49 11.32 32.87
N ASN A 170 -19.04 12.43 32.36
CA ASN A 170 -19.93 13.26 33.16
C ASN A 170 -21.00 13.92 32.29
N SER A 171 -22.24 13.66 32.68
CA SER A 171 -23.45 14.34 32.24
C SER A 171 -23.49 15.78 32.74
N GLY A 172 -24.23 16.65 32.04
CA GLY A 172 -24.92 17.78 32.65
C GLY A 172 -24.71 19.13 31.97
N ASN A 173 -25.81 19.62 31.38
CA ASN A 173 -26.23 21.02 31.29
C ASN A 173 -25.37 21.99 30.46
N ASP A 174 -25.88 23.04 29.87
CA ASP A 174 -27.19 23.53 29.40
C ASP A 174 -26.82 24.89 28.77
N ASP A 175 -27.67 25.34 27.85
CA ASP A 175 -27.92 26.74 27.53
C ASP A 175 -26.91 27.62 26.73
N ASP A 176 -27.54 28.28 25.76
CA ASP A 176 -27.27 29.63 25.25
C ASP A 176 -26.00 29.91 24.44
N ARG A 177 -26.18 29.89 23.11
CA ARG A 177 -25.84 31.04 22.24
C ARG A 177 -26.46 30.92 20.84
N ARG A 178 -27.74 31.28 20.77
CA ARG A 178 -28.27 32.09 19.64
C ARG A 178 -27.66 33.49 19.73
N ASN A 179 -27.63 34.21 18.60
CA ASN A 179 -26.99 35.50 18.29
C ASN A 179 -25.59 35.32 17.68
N GLU A 180 -25.22 35.84 16.51
CA GLU A 180 -25.77 36.93 15.68
C GLU A 180 -24.86 37.02 14.44
N PHE A 181 -25.38 36.73 13.24
CA PHE A 181 -24.65 37.02 12.00
C PHE A 181 -25.60 37.65 10.99
N SER A 182 -25.98 38.90 11.30
CA SER A 182 -26.67 39.82 10.40
C SER A 182 -25.68 40.89 9.96
N GLY A 183 -25.46 41.02 8.65
CA GLY A 183 -24.62 42.04 8.01
C GLY A 183 -23.37 41.43 7.35
N MET A 184 -22.89 41.81 6.17
CA MET A 184 -23.06 43.01 5.36
C MET A 184 -22.66 42.64 3.91
N TYR A 185 -23.59 42.73 2.96
CA TYR A 185 -23.23 43.03 1.56
C TYR A 185 -24.28 44.00 1.04
N SER A 186 -23.85 45.26 0.93
CA SER A 186 -24.47 46.33 0.15
C SER A 186 -23.90 46.31 -1.26
#